data_AF-A0A3N3ZSQ2-F1
#
_entry.id   AF-A0A3N3ZSQ2-F1
#
_cell.length_a   1.000
_cell.length_b   1.000
_cell.length_c   1.000
_cell.angle_alpha   90.00
_cell.angle_beta   90.00
_cell.angle_gamma   90.00
#
_symmetry.space_group_name_H-M   'P 1'
#
loop_
_entity.id
_entity.type
_entity.pdbx_description
1 polymer ?
#
loop_
_entity_poly.entity_id
_entity_poly.type
_entity_poly.pdbx_seq_one_letter_code
_entity_poly.pdbx_strand_id
1 'polypeptide(L)'
;MIPHTMTADPGGEDYTTGEGLRALLGRLHKDGPGAWRTDPTAARLMTYAADKYAALARKHGLDPWEAASAAFDVMRTRSAREAEDPWAVVTHAVRITCIAEERGQGLLCSTHQARRPHYSVFHDAERLSDRENPLDDYHPAFHTTDPDPDPGNDDEESRPEAAEPTGVRPSALSAVEDAIAFITVLGWPPQTARAAVEHVCQALARAGSRQSAFEVLRRDQHSRALLDLPGTSWTALLRVLLGNPAPGVSVTSAGRGILLRLLIGETLPVLLHDDDLVLTVSLAAPKHGGGR
;
A
#
# COMPACT_ATOMS: atom_id res chain seq x y z
N MET A 1 -21.10 -50.04 1.59
CA MET A 1 -21.72 -49.14 0.60
C MET A 1 -23.22 -49.42 0.65
N ILE A 2 -23.95 -48.67 1.47
CA ILE A 2 -25.39 -48.87 1.70
C ILE A 2 -26.11 -47.79 0.91
N PRO A 3 -27.06 -48.12 0.01
CA PRO A 3 -27.83 -47.11 -0.68
C PRO A 3 -28.83 -46.52 0.32
N HIS A 4 -28.69 -45.23 0.63
CA HIS A 4 -29.75 -44.47 1.28
C HIS A 4 -30.84 -44.20 0.23
N THR A 5 -31.84 -45.07 0.18
CA THR A 5 -33.12 -44.79 -0.45
C THR A 5 -33.78 -43.66 0.34
N MET A 6 -33.59 -42.41 -0.10
CA MET A 6 -34.35 -41.28 0.40
C MET A 6 -35.76 -41.38 -0.15
N THR A 7 -36.71 -41.58 0.75
CA THR A 7 -38.14 -41.60 0.50
C THR A 7 -38.59 -40.29 -0.13
N ALA A 8 -39.36 -40.40 -1.22
CA ALA A 8 -39.99 -39.29 -1.92
C ALA A 8 -40.80 -38.43 -0.95
N ASP A 9 -40.50 -37.13 -0.93
CA ASP A 9 -41.11 -36.12 -0.06
C ASP A 9 -42.19 -35.34 -0.84
N PRO A 10 -43.17 -34.66 -0.20
CA PRO A 10 -44.53 -34.47 -0.71
C PRO A 10 -44.69 -33.47 -1.85
N GLY A 11 -43.58 -33.00 -2.43
CA GLY A 11 -43.54 -32.22 -3.67
C GLY A 11 -43.30 -33.04 -4.95
N GLY A 12 -42.99 -34.34 -4.84
CA GLY A 12 -42.87 -35.26 -5.99
C GLY A 12 -41.68 -35.04 -6.92
N GLU A 13 -40.84 -34.04 -6.67
CA GLU A 13 -39.70 -33.69 -7.53
C GLU A 13 -38.38 -34.18 -6.92
N ASP A 14 -37.78 -35.19 -7.55
CA ASP A 14 -36.45 -35.68 -7.16
C ASP A 14 -35.34 -34.79 -7.75
N TYR A 15 -35.00 -33.72 -7.02
CA TYR A 15 -33.97 -32.75 -7.41
C TYR A 15 -32.56 -33.34 -7.52
N THR A 16 -32.33 -34.59 -7.09
CA THR A 16 -31.03 -35.26 -7.29
C THR A 16 -30.82 -35.65 -8.75
N THR A 17 -31.91 -35.80 -9.51
CA THR A 17 -31.92 -36.05 -10.96
C THR A 17 -31.98 -34.75 -11.76
N GLY A 18 -31.56 -34.79 -13.03
CA GLY A 18 -31.65 -33.63 -13.94
C GLY A 18 -33.10 -33.23 -14.22
N GLU A 19 -34.01 -34.19 -14.40
CA GLU A 19 -35.42 -33.91 -14.66
C GLU A 19 -36.13 -33.30 -13.45
N GLY A 20 -35.91 -33.85 -12.26
CA GLY A 20 -36.52 -33.31 -11.04
C GLY A 20 -35.94 -31.95 -10.67
N LEU A 21 -34.64 -31.70 -10.89
CA LEU A 21 -34.08 -30.35 -10.73
C LEU A 21 -34.75 -29.37 -11.70
N ARG A 22 -34.95 -29.74 -12.97
CA ARG A 22 -35.62 -28.88 -13.96
C ARG A 22 -37.05 -28.53 -13.53
N ALA A 23 -37.81 -29.53 -13.06
CA ALA A 23 -39.17 -29.34 -12.58
C ALA A 23 -39.20 -28.34 -11.41
N LEU A 24 -38.31 -28.53 -10.42
CA LEU A 24 -38.17 -27.65 -9.26
C LEU A 24 -37.79 -26.21 -9.66
N LEU A 25 -36.81 -26.02 -10.53
CA LEU A 25 -36.44 -24.69 -11.03
C LEU A 25 -37.57 -24.02 -11.82
N GLY A 26 -38.35 -24.82 -12.55
CA GLY A 26 -39.55 -24.39 -13.25
C GLY A 26 -40.63 -23.89 -12.29
N ARG A 27 -40.90 -24.65 -11.21
CA ARG A 27 -41.87 -24.27 -10.16
C ARG A 27 -41.42 -23.01 -9.43
N LEU A 28 -40.19 -22.99 -8.91
CA LEU A 28 -39.63 -21.85 -8.18
C LEU A 28 -39.64 -20.56 -9.01
N HIS A 29 -39.47 -20.66 -10.34
CA HIS A 29 -39.58 -19.50 -11.21
C HIS A 29 -41.02 -18.97 -11.35
N LYS A 30 -42.01 -19.88 -11.45
CA LYS A 30 -43.44 -19.51 -11.54
C LYS A 30 -43.94 -18.89 -10.24
N ASP A 31 -43.49 -19.41 -9.10
CA ASP A 31 -43.87 -18.94 -7.76
C ASP A 31 -43.24 -17.58 -7.40
N GLY A 32 -42.26 -17.13 -8.19
CA GLY A 32 -41.71 -15.78 -8.13
C GLY A 32 -40.50 -15.61 -7.20
N PRO A 33 -40.02 -14.36 -7.01
CA PRO A 33 -38.72 -14.09 -6.38
C PRO A 33 -38.59 -14.55 -4.92
N GLY A 34 -39.70 -14.64 -4.19
CA GLY A 34 -39.72 -15.06 -2.78
C GLY A 34 -39.66 -16.57 -2.58
N ALA A 35 -39.93 -17.36 -3.62
CA ALA A 35 -40.10 -18.82 -3.51
C ALA A 35 -38.86 -19.52 -2.92
N TRP A 36 -37.67 -19.12 -3.35
CA TRP A 36 -36.41 -19.66 -2.83
C TRP A 36 -36.20 -19.49 -1.31
N ARG A 37 -36.84 -18.50 -0.69
CA ARG A 37 -36.70 -18.24 0.76
C ARG A 37 -37.65 -19.08 1.60
N THR A 38 -38.84 -19.38 1.07
CA THR A 38 -39.91 -20.04 1.83
C THR A 38 -40.04 -21.52 1.50
N ASP A 39 -39.51 -21.96 0.36
CA ASP A 39 -39.63 -23.33 -0.12
C ASP A 39 -38.67 -24.28 0.63
N PRO A 40 -39.20 -25.30 1.35
CA PRO A 40 -38.38 -26.25 2.10
C PRO A 40 -37.56 -27.19 1.19
N THR A 41 -38.03 -27.45 -0.03
CA THR A 41 -37.31 -28.24 -1.03
C THR A 41 -36.16 -27.45 -1.61
N ALA A 42 -36.30 -26.13 -1.82
CA ALA A 42 -35.19 -25.27 -2.20
C ALA A 42 -34.09 -25.25 -1.13
N ALA A 43 -34.45 -25.19 0.16
CA ALA A 43 -33.48 -25.25 1.26
C ALA A 43 -32.68 -26.58 1.28
N ARG A 44 -33.37 -27.71 1.04
CA ARG A 44 -32.71 -29.01 0.94
C ARG A 44 -31.86 -29.18 -0.32
N LEU A 45 -32.30 -28.61 -1.44
CA LEU A 45 -31.49 -28.52 -2.65
C LEU A 45 -30.17 -27.81 -2.39
N MET A 46 -30.19 -26.70 -1.63
CA MET A 46 -28.97 -25.96 -1.28
C MET A 46 -28.02 -26.79 -0.41
N THR A 47 -28.56 -27.54 0.56
CA THR A 47 -27.76 -28.45 1.39
C THR A 47 -27.13 -29.56 0.53
N TYR A 48 -27.93 -30.16 -0.36
CA TYR A 48 -27.44 -31.16 -1.31
C TYR A 48 -26.37 -30.61 -2.26
N ALA A 49 -26.51 -29.36 -2.73
CA ALA A 49 -25.53 -28.72 -3.59
C ALA A 49 -24.20 -28.49 -2.85
N ALA A 50 -24.24 -28.06 -1.59
CA ALA A 50 -23.05 -27.93 -0.75
C ALA A 50 -22.32 -29.28 -0.60
N ASP A 51 -23.04 -30.35 -0.28
CA ASP A 51 -22.47 -31.69 -0.17
C ASP A 51 -21.90 -32.20 -1.49
N LYS A 52 -22.65 -32.03 -2.59
CA LYS A 52 -22.28 -32.48 -3.94
C LYS A 52 -21.01 -31.82 -4.44
N TYR A 53 -20.83 -30.54 -4.18
CA TYR A 53 -19.66 -29.78 -4.62
C TYR A 53 -18.55 -29.65 -3.57
N ALA A 54 -18.71 -30.23 -2.38
CA ALA A 54 -17.74 -30.11 -1.28
C ALA A 54 -16.33 -30.55 -1.67
N ALA A 55 -16.18 -31.65 -2.43
CA ALA A 55 -14.87 -32.11 -2.89
C ALA A 55 -14.23 -31.16 -3.90
N LEU A 56 -15.04 -30.55 -4.77
CA LEU A 56 -14.59 -29.56 -5.74
C LEU A 56 -14.19 -28.25 -5.06
N ALA A 57 -14.98 -27.78 -4.09
CA ALA A 57 -14.66 -26.60 -3.29
C ALA A 57 -13.33 -26.76 -2.57
N ARG A 58 -13.14 -27.89 -1.86
CA ARG A 58 -11.88 -28.19 -1.17
C ARG A 58 -10.68 -28.26 -2.11
N LYS A 59 -10.84 -28.76 -3.33
CA LYS A 59 -9.77 -28.79 -4.33
C LYS A 59 -9.25 -27.39 -4.66
N HIS A 60 -10.11 -26.38 -4.59
CA HIS A 60 -9.81 -24.98 -4.90
C HIS A 60 -9.64 -24.11 -3.65
N GLY A 61 -9.55 -24.71 -2.45
CA GLY A 61 -9.38 -23.97 -1.18
C GLY A 61 -10.62 -23.22 -0.69
N LEU A 62 -11.81 -23.56 -1.19
CA LEU A 62 -13.06 -22.86 -0.92
C LEU A 62 -13.94 -23.61 0.09
N ASP A 63 -14.84 -22.88 0.75
CA ASP A 63 -15.88 -23.49 1.58
C ASP A 63 -16.97 -24.15 0.70
N PRO A 64 -17.53 -25.31 1.08
CA PRO A 64 -18.61 -25.94 0.33
C PRO A 64 -19.82 -25.03 0.06
N TRP A 65 -20.14 -24.10 0.96
CA TRP A 65 -21.24 -23.14 0.78
C TRP A 65 -20.91 -22.03 -0.22
N GLU A 66 -19.63 -21.72 -0.48
CA GLU A 66 -19.25 -20.82 -1.58
C GLU A 66 -19.56 -21.47 -2.93
N ALA A 67 -19.24 -22.76 -3.10
CA ALA A 67 -19.60 -23.53 -4.29
C ALA A 67 -21.12 -23.69 -4.44
N ALA A 68 -21.84 -23.89 -3.33
CA ALA A 68 -23.30 -23.93 -3.32
C ALA A 68 -23.91 -22.58 -3.76
N SER A 69 -23.35 -21.46 -3.29
CA SER A 69 -23.80 -20.12 -3.67
C SER A 69 -23.60 -19.87 -5.18
N ALA A 70 -22.47 -20.30 -5.73
CA ALA A 70 -22.25 -20.27 -7.18
C ALA A 70 -23.26 -21.14 -7.95
N ALA A 71 -23.60 -22.32 -7.41
CA ALA A 71 -24.60 -23.20 -7.99
C ALA A 71 -25.99 -22.53 -8.00
N PHE A 72 -26.37 -21.87 -6.90
CA PHE A 72 -27.62 -21.14 -6.77
C PHE A 72 -27.75 -20.01 -7.81
N ASP A 73 -26.70 -19.21 -8.00
CA ASP A 73 -26.73 -18.14 -9.00
C ASP A 73 -26.99 -18.68 -10.40
N VAL A 74 -26.40 -19.83 -10.73
CA VAL A 74 -26.60 -20.49 -12.02
C VAL A 74 -28.01 -21.08 -12.13
N MET A 75 -28.50 -21.73 -11.07
CA MET A 75 -29.85 -22.32 -11.01
C MET A 75 -30.96 -21.29 -11.24
N ARG A 76 -30.73 -20.02 -10.89
CA ARG A 76 -31.68 -18.92 -11.13
C ARG A 76 -31.72 -18.44 -12.58
N THR A 77 -30.74 -18.81 -13.40
CA THR A 77 -30.68 -18.39 -14.80
C THR A 77 -31.68 -19.17 -15.66
N ARG A 78 -32.12 -18.55 -16.75
CA ARG A 78 -32.94 -19.22 -17.77
C ARG A 78 -32.23 -20.45 -18.36
N SER A 79 -30.92 -20.37 -18.54
CA SER A 79 -30.10 -21.42 -19.13
C SER A 79 -30.13 -22.71 -18.31
N ALA A 80 -30.02 -22.63 -16.98
CA ALA A 80 -30.11 -23.81 -16.14
C ALA A 80 -31.53 -24.40 -16.15
N ARG A 81 -32.57 -23.56 -16.13
CA ARG A 81 -33.97 -24.03 -16.12
C ARG A 81 -34.40 -24.70 -17.42
N GLU A 82 -33.92 -24.25 -18.57
CA GLU A 82 -34.33 -24.77 -19.89
C GLU A 82 -33.39 -25.86 -20.42
N ALA A 83 -32.31 -26.20 -19.70
CA ALA A 83 -31.35 -27.21 -20.12
C ALA A 83 -31.92 -28.64 -20.09
N GLU A 84 -31.52 -29.45 -21.07
CA GLU A 84 -31.78 -30.90 -21.10
C GLU A 84 -31.06 -31.65 -19.97
N ASP A 85 -29.95 -31.10 -19.47
CA ASP A 85 -29.34 -31.52 -18.20
C ASP A 85 -28.96 -30.28 -17.37
N PRO A 86 -29.82 -29.84 -16.43
CA PRO A 86 -29.51 -28.70 -15.57
C PRO A 86 -28.30 -28.97 -14.67
N TRP A 87 -28.06 -30.22 -14.25
CA TRP A 87 -26.92 -30.55 -13.40
C TRP A 87 -25.60 -30.43 -14.14
N ALA A 88 -25.55 -30.77 -15.44
CA ALA A 88 -24.37 -30.53 -16.26
C ALA A 88 -24.04 -29.03 -16.36
N VAL A 89 -25.04 -28.19 -16.64
CA VAL A 89 -24.86 -26.73 -16.74
C VAL A 89 -24.38 -26.14 -15.41
N VAL A 90 -25.02 -26.51 -14.31
CA VAL A 90 -24.64 -26.04 -12.96
C VAL A 90 -23.23 -26.51 -12.62
N THR A 91 -22.91 -27.79 -12.82
CA THR A 91 -21.58 -28.33 -12.49
C THR A 91 -20.47 -27.65 -13.28
N HIS A 92 -20.70 -27.42 -14.57
CA HIS A 92 -19.73 -26.72 -15.41
C HIS A 92 -19.51 -25.28 -14.94
N ALA A 93 -20.57 -24.55 -14.62
CA ALA A 93 -20.48 -23.17 -14.17
C ALA A 93 -19.88 -23.05 -12.75
N VAL A 94 -20.19 -23.98 -11.84
CA VAL A 94 -19.57 -24.06 -10.51
C VAL A 94 -18.07 -24.30 -10.65
N ARG A 95 -17.65 -25.24 -11.51
CA ARG A 95 -16.22 -25.49 -11.78
C ARG A 95 -15.50 -24.23 -12.25
N ILE A 96 -16.06 -23.51 -13.23
CA ILE A 96 -15.46 -22.24 -13.71
C ILE A 96 -15.38 -21.23 -12.56
N THR A 97 -16.41 -21.17 -11.72
CA THR A 97 -16.46 -20.25 -10.58
C THR A 97 -15.38 -20.59 -9.57
N CYS A 98 -15.24 -21.85 -9.13
CA CYS A 98 -14.20 -22.23 -8.19
C CYS A 98 -12.78 -21.91 -8.71
N ILE A 99 -12.52 -22.13 -10.00
CA ILE A 99 -11.24 -21.75 -10.62
C ILE A 99 -11.03 -20.23 -10.57
N ALA A 100 -12.07 -19.46 -10.85
CA ALA A 100 -12.00 -18.00 -10.82
C ALA A 100 -11.87 -17.43 -9.39
N GLU A 101 -12.47 -18.07 -8.40
CA GLU A 101 -12.33 -17.71 -6.98
C GLU A 101 -10.89 -17.95 -6.51
N GLU A 102 -10.34 -19.14 -6.77
CA GLU A 102 -8.93 -19.47 -6.47
C GLU A 102 -7.99 -18.45 -7.13
N ARG A 103 -8.22 -18.13 -8.42
CA ARG A 103 -7.45 -17.10 -9.12
C ARG A 103 -7.66 -15.69 -8.56
N GLY A 104 -8.87 -15.35 -8.11
CA GLY A 104 -9.15 -14.07 -7.49
C GLY A 104 -8.39 -13.90 -6.17
N GLN A 105 -8.37 -14.95 -5.35
CA GLN A 105 -7.60 -15.00 -4.11
C GLN A 105 -6.09 -14.89 -4.38
N GLY A 106 -5.58 -15.66 -5.35
CA GLY A 106 -4.18 -15.60 -5.77
C GLY A 106 -3.80 -14.20 -6.27
N LEU A 107 -4.61 -13.57 -7.13
CA LEU A 107 -4.33 -12.25 -7.70
C LEU A 107 -4.73 -11.07 -6.81
N LEU A 108 -5.29 -11.32 -5.61
CA LEU A 108 -5.87 -10.31 -4.72
C LEU A 108 -6.87 -9.37 -5.43
N CYS A 109 -7.75 -9.96 -6.27
CA CYS A 109 -8.72 -9.21 -7.05
C CYS A 109 -10.12 -9.84 -6.99
N SER A 110 -11.12 -9.12 -7.52
CA SER A 110 -12.49 -9.65 -7.57
C SER A 110 -12.60 -10.86 -8.52
N THR A 111 -13.55 -11.73 -8.23
CA THR A 111 -13.77 -12.99 -8.96
C THR A 111 -14.25 -12.74 -10.38
N HIS A 112 -15.02 -11.67 -10.59
CA HIS A 112 -15.41 -11.18 -11.90
C HIS A 112 -14.20 -10.71 -12.74
N GLN A 113 -13.22 -10.08 -12.08
CA GLN A 113 -11.98 -9.64 -12.73
C GLN A 113 -11.11 -10.84 -13.09
N ALA A 114 -10.93 -11.79 -12.17
CA ALA A 114 -10.16 -13.02 -12.37
C ALA A 114 -10.66 -13.89 -13.56
N ARG A 115 -11.93 -13.78 -13.94
CA ARG A 115 -12.50 -14.49 -15.12
C ARG A 115 -12.04 -13.95 -16.46
N ARG A 116 -11.44 -12.75 -16.52
CA ARG A 116 -11.10 -12.14 -17.81
C ARG A 116 -9.78 -12.73 -18.34
N PRO A 117 -9.69 -13.05 -19.64
CA PRO A 117 -8.48 -13.66 -20.22
C PRO A 117 -7.20 -12.85 -20.04
N HIS A 118 -7.29 -11.52 -19.94
CA HIS A 118 -6.10 -10.68 -19.78
C HIS A 118 -5.50 -10.73 -18.36
N TYR A 119 -6.23 -11.23 -17.36
CA TYR A 119 -5.67 -11.42 -16.01
C TYR A 119 -5.00 -12.78 -15.82
N SER A 120 -5.19 -13.74 -16.74
CA SER A 120 -4.58 -15.07 -16.60
C SER A 120 -3.07 -15.10 -16.83
N VAL A 121 -2.49 -14.00 -17.33
CA VAL A 121 -1.04 -13.87 -17.59
C VAL A 121 -0.28 -13.53 -16.31
N PHE A 122 -0.96 -12.97 -15.30
CA PHE A 122 -0.32 -12.58 -14.06
C PHE A 122 -0.11 -13.78 -13.13
N HIS A 123 0.99 -13.73 -12.40
CA HIS A 123 1.26 -14.66 -11.30
C HIS A 123 0.48 -14.24 -10.06
N ASP A 124 0.25 -15.21 -9.17
CA ASP A 124 -0.38 -14.95 -7.88
C ASP A 124 0.50 -13.97 -7.07
N ALA A 125 -0.15 -13.21 -6.19
CA ALA A 125 0.49 -12.19 -5.39
C ALA A 125 1.37 -12.84 -4.31
N GLU A 126 2.67 -12.65 -4.43
CA GLU A 126 3.66 -13.09 -3.46
C GLU A 126 4.11 -11.92 -2.60
N ARG A 127 4.47 -12.19 -1.34
CA ARG A 127 5.13 -11.19 -0.50
C ARG A 127 6.56 -11.00 -0.97
N LEU A 128 7.05 -9.78 -0.76
CA LEU A 128 8.43 -9.43 -1.08
C LEU A 128 9.46 -10.31 -0.37
N SER A 129 9.13 -10.75 0.85
CA SER A 129 9.96 -11.62 1.69
C SER A 129 9.99 -13.08 1.26
N ASP A 130 9.01 -13.53 0.49
CA ASP A 130 8.82 -14.95 0.19
C ASP A 130 9.60 -15.38 -1.07
N ARG A 131 10.28 -14.43 -1.72
CA ARG A 131 11.10 -14.67 -2.92
C ARG A 131 12.52 -15.05 -2.54
N GLU A 132 13.08 -16.03 -3.25
CA GLU A 132 14.47 -16.46 -3.09
C GLU A 132 15.47 -15.44 -3.65
N ASN A 133 15.09 -14.67 -4.67
CA ASN A 133 15.96 -13.66 -5.27
C ASN A 133 15.88 -12.32 -4.53
N PRO A 134 17.03 -11.69 -4.24
CA PRO A 134 17.07 -10.35 -3.68
C PRO A 134 16.46 -9.30 -4.64
N LEU A 135 16.00 -8.19 -4.07
CA LEU A 135 15.08 -7.26 -4.73
C LEU A 135 15.73 -6.49 -5.90
N ASP A 136 17.03 -6.27 -5.80
CA ASP A 136 17.89 -5.66 -6.79
C ASP A 136 17.92 -6.44 -8.10
N ASP A 137 17.85 -7.77 -8.08
CA ASP A 137 17.85 -8.61 -9.30
C ASP A 137 16.68 -8.33 -10.26
N TYR A 138 15.56 -7.79 -9.76
CA TYR A 138 14.32 -7.66 -10.55
C TYR A 138 14.27 -6.38 -11.39
N HIS A 139 14.82 -5.28 -10.89
CA HIS A 139 14.73 -4.00 -11.58
C HIS A 139 15.86 -3.05 -11.16
N PRO A 140 16.51 -2.37 -12.11
CA PRO A 140 17.60 -1.45 -11.82
C PRO A 140 17.23 -0.29 -10.88
N ALA A 141 15.94 0.05 -10.76
CA ALA A 141 15.48 1.05 -9.78
C ALA A 141 15.54 0.59 -8.32
N PHE A 142 15.71 -0.71 -8.07
CA PHE A 142 15.95 -1.25 -6.73
C PHE A 142 17.44 -1.40 -6.42
N HIS A 143 18.33 -1.12 -7.39
CA HIS A 143 19.76 -1.09 -7.12
C HIS A 143 20.06 0.13 -6.24
N THR A 144 20.64 -0.13 -5.07
CA THR A 144 21.26 0.93 -4.27
C THR A 144 22.70 1.02 -4.72
N THR A 145 23.01 1.94 -5.63
CA THR A 145 24.40 2.31 -5.90
C THR A 145 24.90 3.13 -4.73
N ASP A 146 25.89 2.62 -4.00
CA ASP A 146 26.63 3.41 -3.01
C ASP A 146 27.30 4.60 -3.74
N PRO A 147 26.93 5.86 -3.44
CA PRO A 147 27.51 7.01 -4.10
C PRO A 147 28.97 7.28 -3.70
N ASP A 148 29.49 6.63 -2.66
CA ASP A 148 30.88 6.69 -2.22
C ASP A 148 31.38 5.26 -1.94
N PRO A 149 31.87 4.51 -2.95
CA PRO A 149 32.45 3.19 -2.70
C PRO A 149 33.58 3.33 -1.69
N ASP A 150 33.46 2.64 -0.55
CA ASP A 150 34.50 2.57 0.46
C ASP A 150 35.80 2.08 -0.19
N PRO A 151 36.89 2.87 -0.22
CA PRO A 151 38.15 2.48 -0.86
C PRO A 151 38.90 1.37 -0.11
N GLY A 152 38.25 0.67 0.83
CA GLY A 152 38.83 -0.35 1.69
C GLY A 152 38.25 -1.76 1.57
N ASN A 153 37.27 -2.01 0.70
CA ASN A 153 36.78 -3.37 0.45
C ASN A 153 37.20 -3.84 -0.94
N ASP A 154 38.44 -4.32 -1.03
CA ASP A 154 38.99 -4.99 -2.19
C ASP A 154 38.25 -6.33 -2.44
N ASP A 155 37.23 -6.30 -3.29
CA ASP A 155 36.94 -7.42 -4.19
C ASP A 155 37.16 -6.91 -5.62
N GLU A 156 38.24 -7.41 -6.21
CA GLU A 156 38.75 -7.09 -7.54
C GLU A 156 37.67 -7.28 -8.62
N GLU A 157 37.45 -6.27 -9.49
CA GLU A 157 37.88 -6.32 -10.90
C GLU A 157 37.44 -5.05 -11.69
N SER A 158 38.44 -4.41 -12.33
CA SER A 158 38.33 -3.49 -13.50
C SER A 158 38.08 -1.97 -13.33
N ARG A 159 39.19 -1.24 -13.53
CA ARG A 159 39.43 -0.02 -14.37
C ARG A 159 39.52 1.38 -13.72
N PRO A 160 40.26 2.31 -14.37
CA PRO A 160 41.35 3.04 -13.74
C PRO A 160 41.03 4.50 -13.40
N GLU A 161 41.91 5.03 -12.55
CA GLU A 161 42.11 6.40 -12.12
C GLU A 161 41.53 7.51 -13.02
N ALA A 162 40.69 8.35 -12.40
CA ALA A 162 40.60 9.77 -12.70
C ALA A 162 40.72 10.54 -11.38
N ALA A 163 41.89 11.08 -11.13
CA ALA A 163 42.11 12.05 -10.06
C ALA A 163 41.31 13.33 -10.38
N GLU A 164 40.23 13.56 -9.64
CA GLU A 164 39.53 14.84 -9.58
C GLU A 164 39.76 15.49 -8.20
N PRO A 165 39.82 16.83 -8.13
CA PRO A 165 40.46 17.55 -7.04
C PRO A 165 39.68 17.41 -5.73
N THR A 166 40.42 17.33 -4.63
CA THR A 166 39.99 17.29 -3.24
C THR A 166 39.16 18.53 -2.85
N GLY A 167 37.92 18.61 -3.34
CA GLY A 167 36.87 19.39 -2.71
C GLY A 167 36.28 18.51 -1.61
N VAL A 168 36.53 18.85 -0.34
CA VAL A 168 35.84 18.23 0.79
C VAL A 168 34.34 18.39 0.53
N ARG A 169 33.68 17.33 0.04
CA ARG A 169 32.22 17.30 0.03
C ARG A 169 31.79 17.49 1.48
N PRO A 170 31.05 18.55 1.83
CA PRO A 170 30.59 18.73 3.21
C PRO A 170 29.76 17.50 3.56
N SER A 171 30.22 16.73 4.55
CA SER A 171 29.47 15.57 5.02
C SER A 171 28.12 16.05 5.53
N ALA A 172 27.08 15.21 5.43
CA ALA A 172 25.75 15.56 5.93
C ALA A 172 25.79 15.96 7.42
N LEU A 173 26.70 15.36 8.20
CA LEU A 173 26.94 15.72 9.60
C LEU A 173 27.49 17.14 9.75
N SER A 174 28.44 17.55 8.91
CA SER A 174 28.96 18.93 8.91
C SER A 174 27.86 19.94 8.59
N ALA A 175 27.02 19.65 7.59
CA ALA A 175 25.91 20.52 7.21
C ALA A 175 24.86 20.64 8.35
N VAL A 176 24.65 19.58 9.12
CA VAL A 176 23.76 19.62 10.31
C VAL A 176 24.36 20.51 11.39
N GLU A 177 25.65 20.34 11.73
CA GLU A 177 26.31 21.18 12.73
C GLU A 177 26.36 22.66 12.30
N ASP A 178 26.60 22.95 11.03
CA ASP A 178 26.58 24.31 10.49
C ASP A 178 25.17 24.92 10.55
N ALA A 179 24.11 24.14 10.31
CA ALA A 179 22.73 24.60 10.46
C ALA A 179 22.38 24.90 11.94
N ILE A 180 22.86 24.06 12.87
CA ILE A 180 22.69 24.29 14.32
C ILE A 180 23.44 25.56 14.73
N ALA A 181 24.67 25.74 14.26
CA ALA A 181 25.46 26.94 14.51
C ALA A 181 24.77 28.20 13.99
N PHE A 182 24.24 28.15 12.75
CA PHE A 182 23.49 29.25 12.15
C PHE A 182 22.31 29.70 13.02
N ILE A 183 21.46 28.75 13.43
CA ILE A 183 20.26 29.05 14.21
C ILE A 183 20.63 29.57 15.61
N THR A 184 21.67 29.00 16.21
CA THR A 184 22.16 29.40 17.55
C THR A 184 22.72 30.84 17.55
N VAL A 185 23.50 31.21 16.53
CA VAL A 185 24.04 32.58 16.37
C VAL A 185 22.92 33.62 16.25
N LEU A 186 21.77 33.23 15.70
CA LEU A 186 20.60 34.08 15.51
C LEU A 186 19.67 34.16 16.72
N GLY A 187 20.13 33.70 17.89
CA GLY A 187 19.46 33.91 19.17
C GLY A 187 18.55 32.78 19.62
N TRP A 188 18.57 31.63 18.95
CA TRP A 188 17.87 30.44 19.43
C TRP A 188 18.65 29.74 20.55
N PRO A 189 17.97 29.15 21.55
CA PRO A 189 18.63 28.36 22.58
C PRO A 189 19.36 27.16 21.96
N PRO A 190 20.62 26.88 22.33
CA PRO A 190 21.44 25.89 21.63
C PRO A 190 20.86 24.46 21.69
N GLN A 191 20.25 24.10 22.83
CA GLN A 191 19.61 22.79 22.99
C GLN A 191 18.35 22.65 22.14
N THR A 192 17.53 23.70 22.08
CA THR A 192 16.32 23.73 21.26
C THR A 192 16.67 23.72 19.76
N ALA A 193 17.69 24.49 19.36
CA ALA A 193 18.18 24.51 17.98
C ALA A 193 18.68 23.13 17.55
N ARG A 194 19.53 22.49 18.35
CA ARG A 194 20.03 21.13 18.08
C ARG A 194 18.89 20.12 17.95
N ALA A 195 18.03 20.02 18.97
CA ALA A 195 16.94 19.05 18.99
C ALA A 195 15.96 19.25 17.82
N ALA A 196 15.67 20.51 17.46
CA ALA A 196 14.78 20.81 16.35
C ALA A 196 15.39 20.47 14.98
N VAL A 197 16.67 20.81 14.75
CA VAL A 197 17.37 20.47 13.49
C VAL A 197 17.52 18.96 13.35
N GLU A 198 17.95 18.25 14.39
CA GLU A 198 18.08 16.79 14.39
C GLU A 198 16.74 16.10 14.10
N HIS A 199 15.66 16.58 14.71
CA HIS A 199 14.32 16.06 14.45
C HIS A 199 13.89 16.26 12.98
N VAL A 200 14.17 17.44 12.41
CA VAL A 200 13.89 17.71 10.99
C VAL A 200 14.71 16.80 10.08
N CYS A 201 16.00 16.58 10.38
CA CYS A 201 16.87 15.66 9.64
C CYS A 201 16.39 14.21 9.75
N GLN A 202 15.95 13.77 10.93
CA GLN A 202 15.38 12.43 11.13
C GLN A 202 14.09 12.24 10.32
N ALA A 203 13.24 13.27 10.27
CA ALA A 203 12.01 13.25 9.47
C ALA A 203 12.31 13.27 7.97
N LEU A 204 13.32 14.02 7.53
CA LEU A 204 13.81 14.00 6.14
C LEU A 204 14.30 12.61 5.74
N ALA A 205 15.11 11.96 6.58
CA ALA A 205 15.63 10.61 6.33
C ALA A 205 14.50 9.58 6.19
N ARG A 206 13.42 9.71 6.98
CA ARG A 206 12.25 8.81 6.91
C ARG A 206 11.36 9.09 5.70
N ALA A 207 11.19 10.36 5.32
CA ALA A 207 10.25 10.76 4.29
C ALA A 207 10.80 10.65 2.85
N GLY A 208 12.14 10.59 2.68
CA GLY A 208 12.82 10.45 1.39
C GLY A 208 12.66 11.64 0.43
N SER A 209 11.83 12.62 0.77
CA SER A 209 11.62 13.84 0.00
C SER A 209 11.33 15.03 0.91
N ARG A 210 11.86 16.19 0.52
CA ARG A 210 11.67 17.45 1.24
C ARG A 210 10.20 17.85 1.38
N GLN A 211 9.40 17.67 0.32
CA GLN A 211 7.98 18.05 0.31
C GLN A 211 7.17 17.19 1.27
N SER A 212 7.42 15.88 1.29
CA SER A 212 6.79 14.95 2.22
C SER A 212 7.20 15.27 3.67
N ALA A 213 8.50 15.49 3.92
CA ALA A 213 8.99 15.88 5.24
C ALA A 213 8.33 17.16 5.76
N PHE A 214 8.20 18.19 4.91
CA PHE A 214 7.54 19.44 5.27
C PHE A 214 6.06 19.25 5.67
N GLU A 215 5.29 18.46 4.91
CA GLU A 215 3.88 18.19 5.23
C GLU A 215 3.72 17.36 6.51
N VAL A 216 4.60 16.39 6.75
CA VAL A 216 4.62 15.59 7.99
C VAL A 216 4.92 16.48 9.19
N LEU A 217 6.02 17.24 9.14
CA LEU A 217 6.48 18.09 10.23
C LEU A 217 5.51 19.24 10.54
N ARG A 218 4.81 19.78 9.53
CA ARG A 218 3.78 20.80 9.74
C ARG A 218 2.58 20.28 10.54
N ARG A 219 2.25 18.99 10.39
CA ARG A 219 1.10 18.34 11.07
C ARG A 219 1.48 17.73 12.42
N ASP A 220 2.76 17.61 12.72
CA ASP A 220 3.25 17.01 13.96
C ASP A 220 3.13 17.98 15.15
N GLN A 221 1.97 17.96 15.79
CA GLN A 221 1.71 18.74 17.01
C GLN A 221 2.46 18.18 18.23
N HIS A 222 2.76 16.88 18.25
CA HIS A 222 3.37 16.22 19.41
C HIS A 222 4.84 16.60 19.55
N SER A 223 5.61 16.50 18.46
CA SER A 223 7.03 16.86 18.46
C SER A 223 7.23 18.36 18.73
N ARG A 224 6.32 19.22 18.23
CA ARG A 224 6.34 20.65 18.55
C ARG A 224 6.13 20.93 20.04
N ALA A 225 5.21 20.20 20.68
CA ALA A 225 4.96 20.34 22.11
C ALA A 225 6.15 19.87 22.96
N LEU A 226 6.84 18.80 22.54
CA LEU A 226 8.02 18.29 23.21
C LEU A 226 9.21 19.28 23.15
N LEU A 227 9.35 20.00 22.04
CA LEU A 227 10.39 21.02 21.83
C LEU A 227 10.06 22.38 22.47
N ASP A 228 8.87 22.54 23.07
CA ASP A 228 8.36 23.79 23.65
C ASP A 228 8.42 24.99 22.66
N LEU A 229 8.11 24.73 21.38
CA LEU A 229 8.16 25.75 20.33
C LEU A 229 6.77 26.28 19.96
N PRO A 230 6.59 27.61 19.84
CA PRO A 230 5.34 28.16 19.32
C PRO A 230 5.19 27.84 17.83
N GLY A 231 3.94 27.72 17.36
CA GLY A 231 3.64 27.28 15.99
C GLY A 231 4.23 28.18 14.89
N THR A 232 4.38 29.48 15.17
CA THR A 232 5.01 30.46 14.28
C THR A 232 6.52 30.18 14.12
N SER A 233 7.22 29.97 15.23
CA SER A 233 8.65 29.61 15.25
C SER A 233 8.91 28.29 14.54
N TRP A 234 8.07 27.29 14.79
CA TRP A 234 8.18 25.99 14.13
C TRP A 234 8.02 26.09 12.60
N THR A 235 7.00 26.82 12.14
CA THR A 235 6.74 26.99 10.70
C THR A 235 7.86 27.79 10.02
N ALA A 236 8.39 28.82 10.68
CA ALA A 236 9.52 29.60 10.19
C ALA A 236 10.79 28.73 10.09
N LEU A 237 11.08 27.93 11.12
CA LEU A 237 12.21 27.00 11.13
C LEU A 237 12.12 25.98 9.98
N LEU A 238 10.94 25.38 9.75
CA LEU A 238 10.73 24.45 8.64
C LEU A 238 10.97 25.12 7.29
N ARG A 239 10.51 26.36 7.09
CA ARG A 239 10.74 27.12 5.86
C ARG A 239 12.21 27.48 5.66
N VAL A 240 12.94 27.74 6.73
CA VAL A 240 14.37 28.05 6.68
C VAL A 240 15.20 26.81 6.36
N LEU A 241 14.96 25.70 7.08
CA LEU A 241 15.71 24.45 6.92
C LEU A 241 15.43 23.76 5.59
N LEU A 242 14.14 23.66 5.22
CA LEU A 242 13.70 22.93 4.04
C LEU A 242 13.56 23.84 2.81
N GLY A 243 13.27 25.14 2.99
CA GLY A 243 12.94 26.04 1.89
C GLY A 243 11.45 26.02 1.53
N ASN A 244 11.03 26.95 0.67
CA ASN A 244 9.64 27.04 0.23
C ASN A 244 9.32 25.97 -0.86
N PRO A 245 8.32 25.09 -0.65
CA PRO A 245 7.95 24.07 -1.63
C PRO A 245 7.19 24.61 -2.86
N ALA A 246 6.87 25.91 -2.90
CA ALA A 246 6.14 26.51 -4.02
C ALA A 246 6.92 26.39 -5.35
N PRO A 247 6.30 25.88 -6.43
CA PRO A 247 6.99 25.51 -7.67
C PRO A 247 7.65 26.69 -8.40
N GLY A 248 7.22 27.93 -8.14
CA GLY A 248 7.80 29.14 -8.76
C GLY A 248 9.04 29.71 -8.05
N VAL A 249 9.37 29.25 -6.84
CA VAL A 249 10.46 29.82 -6.01
C VAL A 249 11.55 28.77 -5.71
N SER A 250 11.32 27.49 -6.04
CA SER A 250 12.14 26.32 -5.70
C SER A 250 13.61 26.40 -6.15
N VAL A 251 13.91 27.15 -7.22
CA VAL A 251 15.26 27.29 -7.78
C VAL A 251 16.04 28.45 -7.15
N THR A 252 15.37 29.36 -6.44
CA THR A 252 15.98 30.53 -5.77
C THR A 252 16.60 30.16 -4.41
N SER A 253 17.45 31.02 -3.85
CA SER A 253 18.05 30.85 -2.51
C SER A 253 16.99 30.62 -1.43
N ALA A 254 15.85 31.33 -1.50
CA ALA A 254 14.70 31.16 -0.61
C ALA A 254 13.93 29.84 -0.81
N GLY A 255 14.05 29.23 -1.99
CA GLY A 255 13.45 27.95 -2.32
C GLY A 255 14.30 26.74 -1.94
N ARG A 256 15.63 26.88 -1.84
CA ARG A 256 16.56 25.75 -1.62
C ARG A 256 16.64 25.30 -0.15
N GLY A 257 16.41 26.19 0.81
CA GLY A 257 16.55 25.87 2.24
C GLY A 257 18.01 25.72 2.66
N ILE A 258 18.33 25.98 3.92
CA ILE A 258 19.73 26.05 4.36
C ILE A 258 20.44 24.69 4.32
N LEU A 259 19.73 23.58 4.55
CA LEU A 259 20.33 22.24 4.52
C LEU A 259 20.86 21.88 3.12
N LEU A 260 20.10 22.22 2.07
CA LEU A 260 20.53 21.99 0.69
C LEU A 260 21.65 22.96 0.29
N ARG A 261 21.59 24.22 0.74
CA ARG A 261 22.63 25.24 0.47
C ARG A 261 23.98 24.82 1.07
N LEU A 262 23.98 24.34 2.31
CA LEU A 262 25.18 23.82 2.98
C LEU A 262 25.75 22.58 2.26
N LEU A 263 24.89 21.66 1.82
CA LEU A 263 25.31 20.46 1.07
C LEU A 263 25.89 20.77 -0.32
N ILE A 264 25.43 21.84 -0.97
CA ILE A 264 25.97 22.32 -2.26
C ILE A 264 27.27 23.13 -2.06
N GLY A 265 27.71 23.35 -0.82
CA GLY A 265 28.98 23.98 -0.47
C GLY A 265 28.89 25.48 -0.15
N GLU A 266 27.70 26.02 0.08
CA GLU A 266 27.58 27.35 0.68
C GLU A 266 28.07 27.31 2.14
N THR A 267 28.81 28.33 2.56
CA THR A 267 29.40 28.40 3.90
C THR A 267 28.54 29.25 4.84
N LEU A 268 28.70 29.03 6.15
CA LEU A 268 27.98 29.78 7.18
C LEU A 268 28.06 31.31 7.04
N PRO A 269 29.23 31.92 6.72
CA PRO A 269 29.30 33.36 6.45
C PRO A 269 28.40 33.80 5.29
N VAL A 270 28.30 33.01 4.22
CA VAL A 270 27.42 33.34 3.07
C VAL A 270 25.95 33.33 3.48
N LEU A 271 25.54 32.38 4.33
CA LEU A 271 24.18 32.34 4.87
C LEU A 271 23.88 33.55 5.77
N LEU A 272 24.87 34.03 6.53
CA LEU A 272 24.72 35.19 7.41
C LEU A 272 24.65 36.54 6.66
N HIS A 273 25.02 36.59 5.37
CA HIS A 273 24.84 37.78 4.53
C HIS A 273 23.44 37.84 3.87
N ASP A 274 22.62 36.81 4.04
CA ASP A 274 21.24 36.78 3.55
C ASP A 274 20.32 37.44 4.59
N ASP A 275 20.10 38.76 4.46
CA ASP A 275 19.37 39.58 5.44
C ASP A 275 17.94 39.07 5.69
N ASP A 276 17.25 38.58 4.65
CA ASP A 276 15.89 38.05 4.77
C ASP A 276 15.87 36.73 5.57
N LEU A 277 16.88 35.88 5.36
CA LEU A 277 17.06 34.63 6.10
C LEU A 277 17.37 34.90 7.58
N VAL A 278 18.30 35.83 7.84
CA VAL A 278 18.70 36.27 9.18
C VAL A 278 17.51 36.88 9.93
N LEU A 279 16.74 37.76 9.28
CA LEU A 279 15.57 38.40 9.86
C LEU A 279 14.46 37.38 10.16
N THR A 280 14.24 36.41 9.28
CA THR A 280 13.22 35.36 9.49
C THR A 280 13.54 34.49 10.71
N VAL A 281 14.80 34.05 10.86
CA VAL A 281 15.21 33.18 11.98
C VAL A 281 15.24 33.95 13.29
N SER A 282 15.75 35.18 13.29
CA SER A 282 15.84 36.00 14.50
C SER A 282 14.47 36.41 15.05
N LEU A 283 13.52 36.78 14.18
CA LEU A 283 12.14 37.06 14.60
C LEU A 283 11.39 35.81 15.07
N ALA A 284 11.77 34.65 14.56
CA ALA A 284 11.21 33.36 14.94
C ALA A 284 11.85 32.77 16.20
N ALA A 285 12.88 33.38 16.78
CA ALA A 285 13.53 32.86 17.98
C ALA A 285 12.52 32.72 19.15
N PRO A 286 12.44 31.55 19.80
CA PRO A 286 11.53 31.36 20.92
C PRO A 286 11.96 32.27 22.07
N LYS A 287 11.12 33.25 22.38
CA LYS A 287 11.32 34.07 23.58
C LYS A 287 10.89 33.21 24.75
N HIS A 288 11.85 32.84 25.61
CA HIS A 288 11.51 32.28 26.91
C HIS A 288 10.66 33.32 27.65
N GLY A 289 9.35 33.09 27.66
CA GLY A 289 8.45 33.80 28.56
C GLY A 289 8.84 33.42 29.97
N GLY A 290 9.64 34.27 30.62
CA GLY A 290 9.63 34.34 32.08
C GLY A 290 8.18 34.45 32.52
N GLY A 291 7.77 33.56 33.42
CA GLY A 291 6.40 33.49 33.88
C GLY A 291 5.91 34.86 34.33
N ARG A 292 4.80 35.29 33.73
CA ARG A 292 3.62 35.86 34.39
C ARG A 292 2.55 36.23 33.36
#